data_AF-A0ABD5XGJ5-F1
#
_entry.id   AF-A0ABD5XGJ5-F1
#
_cell.length_a   1.000
_cell.length_b   1.000
_cell.length_c   1.000
_cell.angle_alpha   90.00
_cell.angle_beta   90.00
_cell.angle_gamma   90.00
#
_symmetry.space_group_name_H-M   'P 1'
#
loop_
_entity.id
_entity.type
_entity.pdbx_description
1 polymer ?
#
loop_
_entity_poly.entity_id
_entity_poly.type
_entity_poly.pdbx_seq_one_letter_code
_entity_poly.pdbx_strand_id
1 'polypeptide(L)' 'MRHGATGSPKRDVVTVSMLVLAGPFLATSRPVTVSIGALFVAVGVYGTVESLVAAVGPYLDA' A
#
# COMPACT_ATOMS: atom_id res chain seq x y z
N MET A 1 -20.15 -10.16 -16.41
CA MET A 1 -18.86 -9.47 -16.65
C MET A 1 -18.05 -9.58 -15.37
N ARG A 2 -17.11 -10.53 -15.30
CA ARG A 2 -16.24 -10.74 -14.14
C ARG A 2 -15.32 -9.54 -14.02
N HIS A 3 -15.53 -8.71 -13.00
CA HIS A 3 -14.57 -7.69 -12.58
C HIS A 3 -13.33 -8.45 -12.13
N GLY A 4 -12.32 -8.52 -13.00
CA GLY A 4 -10.99 -8.98 -12.60
C GLY A 4 -10.58 -8.14 -11.40
N ALA A 5 -10.10 -8.79 -10.36
CA ALA A 5 -9.65 -8.18 -9.13
C ALA A 5 -8.33 -7.41 -9.36
N THR A 6 -8.32 -6.45 -10.27
CA THR A 6 -7.34 -5.38 -10.21
C THR A 6 -7.86 -4.37 -9.21
N GLY A 7 -7.06 -4.05 -8.18
CA GLY A 7 -7.40 -3.04 -7.19
C GLY A 7 -7.94 -1.78 -7.88
N SER A 8 -9.00 -1.17 -7.33
CA SER A 8 -9.56 0.03 -7.97
C SER A 8 -8.44 1.06 -8.16
N PRO A 9 -8.30 1.71 -9.34
CA PRO A 9 -7.17 2.62 -9.60
C PRO A 9 -7.03 3.71 -8.54
N LYS A 10 -8.16 4.12 -7.95
CA LYS A 10 -8.22 5.05 -6.83
C LYS A 10 -7.52 4.50 -5.57
N ARG A 11 -7.72 3.22 -5.22
CA ARG A 11 -7.09 2.57 -4.06
C ARG A 11 -5.58 2.48 -4.24
N ASP A 12 -5.11 2.17 -5.44
CA ASP A 12 -3.67 2.05 -5.72
C ASP A 12 -2.96 3.41 -5.60
N VAL A 13 -3.54 4.48 -6.17
CA VAL A 13 -3.00 5.84 -6.04
C VAL A 13 -2.92 6.27 -4.57
N VAL A 14 -3.95 5.98 -3.77
CA VAL A 14 -3.94 6.29 -2.33
C VAL A 14 -2.85 5.50 -1.61
N THR A 15 -2.68 4.22 -1.92
CA THR A 15 -1.66 3.34 -1.32
C THR A 15 -0.24 3.82 -1.64
N VAL A 16 0.03 4.15 -2.90
CA VAL A 16 1.33 4.70 -3.33
C VAL A 16 1.57 6.06 -2.69
N SER A 17 0.55 6.93 -2.63
CA SER A 17 0.65 8.25 -2.00
C SER A 17 0.98 8.13 -0.52
N MET A 18 0.36 7.19 0.20
CA MET A 18 0.69 6.90 1.60
C MET A 18 2.15 6.46 1.76
N LEU A 19 2.66 5.62 0.88
CA LEU A 19 4.05 5.17 0.92
C LEU A 19 5.06 6.31 0.65
N VAL A 20 4.78 7.15 -0.35
CA VAL A 20 5.61 8.32 -0.68
C VAL A 20 5.62 9.33 0.47
N LEU A 21 4.45 9.59 1.06
CA LEU A 21 4.32 10.50 2.19
C LEU A 21 5.02 9.97 3.45
N ALA A 22 5.29 8.67 3.58
CA ALA A 22 6.01 8.14 4.74
C ALA A 22 7.46 8.62 4.83
N GLY A 23 8.13 8.84 3.69
CA GLY A 23 9.56 9.19 3.63
C GLY A 23 9.93 10.41 4.49
N PRO A 24 9.26 11.57 4.31
CA PRO A 24 9.49 12.75 5.13
C PRO A 24 9.29 12.54 6.64
N PHE A 25 8.36 11.67 7.04
CA PHE A 25 8.06 11.41 8.45
C PHE A 25 9.12 10.51 9.11
N LEU A 26 9.68 9.58 8.33
CA LEU A 26 10.77 8.69 8.76
C LEU A 26 12.13 9.38 8.82
N ALA A 27 12.33 10.47 8.07
CA ALA A 27 13.57 11.22 8.04
C ALA A 27 13.80 12.11 9.29
N THR A 28 12.87 12.13 10.25
CA THR A 28 12.95 12.99 11.45
C THR A 28 13.45 12.21 12.66
N SER A 29 14.19 12.84 13.57
CA SER A 29 14.60 12.22 14.85
C SER A 29 13.53 12.25 15.93
N ARG A 30 12.34 12.78 15.64
CA ARG A 30 11.24 12.89 16.62
C ARG A 30 10.45 11.57 16.63
N PRO A 31 10.33 10.88 17.78
CA PRO A 31 9.72 9.55 17.84
C PRO A 31 8.25 9.53 17.42
N VAL A 32 7.52 10.62 17.70
CA VAL A 32 6.11 10.76 17.30
C VAL A 32 5.97 10.81 15.78
N THR A 33 6.80 11.59 15.08
CA THR A 33 6.75 11.69 13.61
C THR A 33 7.20 10.40 12.94
N VAL A 34 8.22 9.73 13.49
CA VAL A 34 8.66 8.40 13.00
C VAL A 34 7.53 7.39 13.12
N SER A 35 6.78 7.42 14.23
CA SER A 35 5.63 6.52 14.43
C SER A 35 4.53 6.74 13.38
N ILE A 36 4.27 8.00 13.01
CA ILE A 36 3.32 8.34 11.94
C ILE A 36 3.83 7.80 10.60
N GLY A 37 5.11 7.98 10.29
CA GLY A 37 5.74 7.43 9.09
C GLY A 37 5.65 5.90 9.02
N ALA A 38 5.88 5.21 10.13
CA ALA A 38 5.75 3.76 10.22
C ALA A 38 4.31 3.28 9.97
N LEU A 39 3.30 4.01 10.46
CA LEU A 39 1.89 3.71 10.17
C LEU A 39 1.58 3.89 8.68
N PHE A 40 2.09 4.94 8.04
CA PHE A 40 1.94 5.13 6.59
C PHE A 40 2.57 3.99 5.78
N VAL A 41 3.76 3.51 6.18
CA VAL A 41 4.39 2.33 5.56
C VAL A 41 3.52 1.09 5.77
N ALA A 42 3.05 0.83 6.98
CA ALA A 42 2.24 -0.35 7.27
C ALA A 42 0.97 -0.42 6.42
N VAL A 43 0.25 0.70 6.29
CA VAL A 43 -0.96 0.78 5.45
C VAL A 43 -0.61 0.64 3.97
N GLY A 44 0.48 1.27 3.52
CA GLY A 44 0.98 1.15 2.15
C GLY A 44 1.32 -0.29 1.78
N VAL A 45 2.07 -0.99 2.63
CA VAL A 45 2.47 -2.39 2.44
C VAL A 45 1.27 -3.33 2.46
N TYR A 46 0.30 -3.12 3.37
CA TYR A 46 -0.92 -3.92 3.39
C TYR A 46 -1.69 -3.78 2.07
N GLY A 47 -1.84 -2.55 1.56
CA GLY A 47 -2.50 -2.30 0.28
C GLY A 47 -1.79 -2.91 -0.91
N THR A 48 -0.45 -2.90 -0.95
CA THR A 48 0.31 -3.51 -2.05
C THR A 48 0.25 -5.04 -2.02
N VAL A 49 0.30 -5.67 -0.83
CA VAL A 49 0.14 -7.13 -0.69
C VAL A 49 -1.24 -7.56 -1.17
N GLU A 50 -2.29 -6.87 -0.76
CA GLU A 50 -3.66 -7.11 -1.22
C GLU A 50 -3.80 -7.01 -2.75
N SER A 51 -3.22 -5.95 -3.35
CA SER A 51 -3.25 -5.76 -4.80
C SER A 51 -2.44 -6.84 -5.53
N LEU A 52 -1.30 -7.26 -4.95
CA LEU A 52 -0.47 -8.34 -5.47
C LEU A 52 -1.18 -9.69 -5.42
N VAL A 53 -1.82 -10.03 -4.30
CA VAL A 53 -2.62 -11.27 -4.17
C VAL A 53 -3.74 -11.29 -5.20
N ALA A 54 -4.41 -10.17 -5.41
CA ALA A 54 -5.48 -10.06 -6.39
C ALA A 54 -4.96 -10.21 -7.85
N ALA A 55 -3.74 -9.75 -8.13
CA ALA A 55 -3.08 -9.89 -9.43
C ALA A 55 -2.51 -11.31 -9.68
N VAL A 56 -2.00 -11.98 -8.63
CA VAL A 56 -1.34 -13.29 -8.72
C VAL A 56 -2.31 -14.46 -8.50
N GLY A 57 -3.39 -14.27 -7.76
CA GLY A 57 -4.43 -15.29 -7.52
C GLY A 57 -4.92 -16.01 -8.79
N PRO A 58 -5.21 -15.30 -9.89
CA PRO A 58 -5.60 -15.94 -11.16
C PRO A 58 -4.55 -16.87 -11.77
N TYR A 59 -3.27 -16.72 -11.43
CA TYR A 59 -2.18 -17.60 -11.90
C TYR A 59 -1.95 -18.81 -10.99
N LEU A 60 -2.40 -18.75 -9.73
CA LEU A 60 -2.28 -19.86 -8.77
C LEU A 60 -3.48 -20.80 -8.82
N ASP A 61 -4.64 -20.30 -9.25
CA ASP A 61 -5.88 -21.07 -9.42
C ASP A 61 -6.01 -21.73 -10.82
N ALA A 62 -5.00 -21.60 -11.68
CA ALA A 62 -4.95 -22.15 -13.05
C ALA A 62 -3.97 -23.33 -13.15
#